data_AF-A0A9X0BB52-F1
#
_entry.id   AF-A0A9X0BB52-F1
#
_cell.length_a   1.000
_cell.length_b   1.000
_cell.length_c   1.000
_cell.angle_alpha   90.00
_cell.angle_beta   90.00
_cell.angle_gamma   90.00
#
_symmetry.space_group_name_H-M   'P 1'
#
loop_
_entity.id
_entity.type
_entity.pdbx_description
1 polymer ?
#
loop_
_entity_poly.entity_id
_entity_poly.type
_entity_poly.pdbx_seq_one_letter_code
_entity_poly.pdbx_strand_id
1 'polypeptide(L)'
;MRPSFTLFQVASTVTSASSPWQASWLLGQRLATLQKLARATGIPSTGTRKVLAERIGEALDLQSAGRETNAEFEKGAGALSVLSIDMGIQNLAFAHLRVDQPFHGIGKGISGDLSRPKITAWRRLPLSDIATLRENRVGGIDPASKDGSVVDLGLKQASPVTISESGLATESNPSPNSKSKSEDSNSDLDADDEATKKKTPSFDLPHYAETAHTLLHTLVAMYKPTHILIERQRFRSGSSSHVQEWTLRVGLFEAMLYAALEAMKKERGGSLSGVGVYGIDPKRVVQYWGEKEPGFTNVEDGGDKKRKPTSREVKKAKIDTVARWLEAALSETESSSTSSTSTSAHRKIDLLSESSPPRTLAEAYLARLRTGAKRGPKVVPVLKDLTKLDDLADCLLQGVTWVEWIRMRELVLRKGVAAIEES
;
A
#
# COMPACT_ATOMS: atom_id res chain seq x y z
N MET A 1 -30.31 46.12 5.10
CA MET A 1 -30.05 44.86 5.84
C MET A 1 -28.59 44.50 5.65
N ARG A 2 -27.77 44.61 6.71
CA ARG A 2 -26.37 44.16 6.70
C ARG A 2 -26.33 42.72 7.25
N PRO A 3 -25.71 41.75 6.57
CA PRO A 3 -25.55 40.42 7.14
C PRO A 3 -24.46 40.47 8.22
N SER A 4 -24.86 40.23 9.47
CA SER A 4 -23.92 39.96 10.56
C SER A 4 -23.32 38.58 10.34
N PHE A 5 -22.04 38.53 9.98
CA PHE A 5 -21.27 37.29 9.99
C PHE A 5 -20.82 37.01 11.41
N THR A 6 -21.50 36.09 12.09
CA THR A 6 -21.03 35.50 13.34
C THR A 6 -19.82 34.63 13.00
N LEU A 7 -18.62 35.08 13.38
CA LEU A 7 -17.43 34.23 13.35
C LEU A 7 -17.69 33.01 14.25
N PHE A 8 -17.85 31.84 13.65
CA PHE A 8 -17.73 30.58 14.38
C PHE A 8 -16.27 30.42 14.78
N GLN A 9 -15.96 30.82 16.01
CA GLN A 9 -14.73 30.44 16.68
C GLN A 9 -14.79 28.92 16.87
N VAL A 10 -14.09 28.17 16.02
CA VAL A 10 -13.85 26.75 16.24
C VAL A 10 -13.00 26.67 17.51
N ALA A 11 -13.65 26.36 18.62
CA ALA A 11 -12.97 26.00 19.85
C ALA A 11 -12.21 24.71 19.55
N SER A 12 -10.90 24.81 19.30
CA SER A 12 -9.97 23.69 19.38
C SER A 12 -9.85 23.28 20.84
N THR A 13 -10.88 22.63 21.38
CA THR A 13 -10.81 21.93 22.66
C THR A 13 -10.25 20.54 22.41
N VAL A 14 -8.96 20.48 22.07
CA VAL A 14 -8.10 19.43 22.63
C VAL A 14 -7.45 20.08 23.83
N THR A 15 -8.22 20.16 24.91
CA THR A 15 -7.66 20.43 26.22
C THR A 15 -6.58 19.39 26.47
N SER A 16 -5.37 19.89 26.70
CA SER A 16 -4.23 19.26 27.35
C SER A 16 -4.66 18.65 28.70
N ALA A 17 -5.43 17.57 28.67
CA ALA A 17 -5.51 16.64 29.77
C ALA A 17 -4.20 15.87 29.73
N SER A 18 -3.39 16.01 30.77
CA SER A 18 -2.19 15.20 30.97
C SER A 18 -2.59 13.72 30.88
N SER A 19 -2.27 13.11 29.74
CA SER A 19 -2.45 11.69 29.52
C SER A 19 -1.74 10.94 30.66
N PRO A 20 -2.38 9.94 31.30
CA PRO A 20 -1.75 9.16 32.37
C PRO A 20 -0.49 8.40 31.89
N TRP A 21 -0.25 8.37 30.58
CA TRP A 21 0.84 7.72 29.90
C TRP A 21 1.89 8.69 29.36
N GLN A 22 2.13 9.85 30.00
CA GLN A 22 3.38 10.56 29.77
C GLN A 22 4.52 9.58 30.05
N ALA A 23 5.05 8.98 28.99
CA ALA A 23 6.09 7.98 29.01
C ALA A 23 7.39 8.69 29.39
N SER A 24 7.46 9.14 30.65
CA SER A 24 8.56 9.88 31.25
C SER A 24 9.86 9.10 31.10
N TRP A 25 9.77 7.77 31.03
CA TRP A 25 10.87 6.87 30.71
C TRP A 25 11.51 7.14 29.34
N LEU A 26 10.77 7.65 28.34
CA LEU A 26 11.31 8.06 27.03
C LEU A 26 12.28 9.24 27.18
N LEU A 27 11.99 10.17 28.07
CA LEU A 27 12.90 11.27 28.40
C LEU A 27 14.15 10.79 29.15
N GLY A 28 14.17 9.56 29.67
CA GLY A 28 15.37 8.91 30.20
C GLY A 28 16.25 8.27 29.12
N GLN A 29 15.77 8.10 27.89
CA GLN A 29 16.48 7.34 26.86
C GLN A 29 17.52 8.15 26.10
N ARG A 30 18.55 7.46 25.63
CA ARG A 30 19.55 8.01 24.69
C ARG A 30 18.92 8.28 23.34
N LEU A 31 19.44 9.28 22.62
CA LEU A 31 18.95 9.66 21.29
C LEU A 31 18.94 8.47 20.31
N ALA A 32 20.00 7.66 20.29
CA ALA A 32 20.08 6.49 19.42
C ALA A 32 18.98 5.46 19.72
N THR A 33 18.65 5.25 20.99
CA THR A 33 17.56 4.36 21.42
C THR A 33 16.21 4.90 20.95
N LEU A 34 15.95 6.20 21.11
CA LEU A 34 14.72 6.83 20.62
C LEU A 34 14.61 6.77 19.11
N GLN A 35 15.72 6.96 18.38
CA GLN A 35 15.73 6.81 16.93
C GLN A 35 15.44 5.36 16.50
N LYS A 36 15.97 4.37 17.22
CA LYS A 36 15.69 2.95 16.99
C LYS A 36 14.21 2.64 17.28
N LEU A 37 13.67 3.08 18.41
CA LEU A 37 12.24 3.00 18.74
C LEU A 37 11.38 3.60 17.63
N ALA A 38 11.69 4.83 17.21
CA ALA A 38 10.93 5.53 16.19
C ALA A 38 10.93 4.75 14.86
N ARG A 39 12.07 4.21 14.43
CA ARG A 39 12.12 3.37 13.22
C ARG A 39 11.30 2.08 13.38
N ALA A 40 11.45 1.38 14.50
CA ALA A 40 10.75 0.13 14.77
C ALA A 40 9.22 0.29 14.90
N THR A 41 8.75 1.45 15.39
CA THR A 41 7.32 1.75 15.60
C THR A 41 6.69 2.54 14.47
N GLY A 42 7.43 2.83 13.40
CA GLY A 42 6.93 3.66 12.31
C GLY A 42 6.58 5.07 12.77
N ILE A 43 7.51 5.74 13.41
CA ILE A 43 7.43 7.12 13.83
C ILE A 43 8.63 7.85 13.18
N PRO A 44 8.47 9.10 12.70
CA PRO A 44 9.59 9.86 12.16
C PRO A 44 10.75 9.92 13.16
N SER A 45 11.93 9.47 12.74
CA SER A 45 13.12 9.26 13.58
C SER A 45 14.09 10.44 13.60
N THR A 46 13.75 11.55 12.93
CA THR A 46 14.54 12.79 12.91
C THR A 46 14.07 13.76 13.99
N GLY A 47 15.02 14.50 14.57
CA GLY A 47 14.75 15.54 15.57
C GLY A 47 15.66 15.42 16.80
N THR A 48 15.46 16.35 17.73
CA THR A 48 16.14 16.32 19.03
C THR A 48 15.57 15.20 19.91
N ARG A 49 16.31 14.84 20.95
CA ARG A 49 15.92 13.81 21.93
C ARG A 49 14.53 14.06 22.53
N LYS A 50 14.26 15.31 22.94
CA LYS A 50 12.98 15.72 23.52
C LYS A 50 11.83 15.55 22.51
N VAL A 51 12.01 16.07 21.29
CA VAL A 51 11.01 15.98 20.21
C VAL A 51 10.70 14.53 19.84
N LEU A 52 11.71 13.65 19.82
CA LEU A 52 11.48 12.23 19.56
C LEU A 52 10.74 11.54 20.70
N ALA A 53 11.09 11.83 21.96
CA ALA A 53 10.40 11.28 23.12
C ALA A 53 8.91 11.69 23.14
N GLU A 54 8.62 12.97 22.91
CA GLU A 54 7.25 13.49 22.83
C GLU A 54 6.47 12.82 21.69
N ARG A 55 7.03 12.80 20.48
CA ARG A 55 6.38 12.19 19.31
C ARG A 55 6.13 10.69 19.48
N ILE A 56 7.05 9.96 20.12
CA ILE A 56 6.86 8.54 20.43
C ILE A 56 5.75 8.39 21.46
N GLY A 57 5.79 9.18 22.54
CA GLY A 57 4.75 9.19 23.57
C GLY A 57 3.35 9.43 22.98
N GLU A 58 3.18 10.49 22.19
CA GLU A 58 1.91 10.82 21.54
C GLU A 58 1.36 9.66 20.69
N ALA A 59 2.23 9.00 19.92
CA ALA A 59 1.81 7.88 19.08
C ALA A 59 1.42 6.62 19.89
N LEU A 60 2.07 6.40 21.03
CA LEU A 60 1.74 5.31 21.95
C LEU A 60 0.42 5.63 22.70
N ASP A 61 0.23 6.88 23.12
CA ASP A 61 -1.00 7.34 23.77
C ASP A 61 -2.21 7.21 22.87
N LEU A 62 -2.08 7.60 21.59
CA LEU A 62 -3.15 7.40 20.60
C LEU A 62 -3.48 5.92 20.41
N GLN A 63 -2.50 5.03 20.46
CA GLN A 63 -2.73 3.59 20.37
C GLN A 63 -3.44 3.05 21.61
N SER A 64 -3.03 3.48 22.80
CA SER A 64 -3.68 3.13 24.07
C SER A 64 -5.12 3.64 24.12
N ALA A 65 -5.38 4.88 23.72
CA ALA A 65 -6.74 5.45 23.69
C ALA A 65 -7.66 4.72 22.68
N GLY A 66 -7.10 4.24 21.56
CA GLY A 66 -7.80 3.39 20.60
C GLY A 66 -8.21 2.02 21.19
N ARG A 67 -7.54 1.58 22.26
CA ARG A 67 -7.87 0.36 23.02
C ARG A 67 -9.07 0.58 23.93
N GLU A 68 -9.08 1.67 24.68
CA GLU A 68 -10.13 2.00 25.66
C GLU A 68 -11.48 2.31 24.99
N THR A 69 -11.45 2.92 23.82
CA THR A 69 -12.65 3.26 23.05
C THR A 69 -13.29 2.07 22.34
N ASN A 70 -12.57 0.95 22.19
CA ASN A 70 -13.08 -0.27 21.57
C ASN A 70 -12.93 -1.47 22.52
N ALA A 71 -13.92 -1.66 23.39
CA ALA A 71 -14.00 -2.80 24.32
C ALA A 71 -13.86 -4.19 23.63
N GLU A 72 -14.10 -4.28 22.31
CA GLU A 72 -13.88 -5.49 21.50
C GLU A 72 -12.40 -5.80 21.23
N PHE A 73 -11.50 -4.80 21.21
CA PHE A 73 -10.07 -5.00 21.04
C PHE A 73 -9.39 -5.51 22.32
N GLU A 74 -9.91 -5.18 23.52
CA GLU A 74 -9.40 -5.69 24.80
C GLU A 74 -9.57 -7.20 24.96
N LYS A 75 -10.63 -7.78 24.39
CA LYS A 75 -10.86 -9.23 24.35
C LYS A 75 -10.16 -9.96 23.20
N GLY A 76 -9.34 -9.26 22.41
CA GLY A 76 -8.66 -9.83 21.25
C GLY A 76 -9.61 -10.19 20.09
N ALA A 77 -10.84 -9.67 20.06
CA ALA A 77 -11.86 -10.02 19.07
C ALA A 77 -11.90 -9.09 17.84
N GLY A 78 -11.42 -7.84 17.97
CA GLY A 78 -11.38 -6.88 16.86
C GLY A 78 -10.37 -7.26 15.77
N ALA A 79 -10.81 -7.47 14.54
CA ALA A 79 -9.93 -7.67 13.39
C ALA A 79 -9.48 -6.33 12.81
N LEU A 80 -8.20 -6.22 12.41
CA LEU A 80 -7.76 -5.10 11.58
C LEU A 80 -8.15 -5.37 10.13
N SER A 81 -8.69 -4.35 9.49
CA SER A 81 -8.92 -4.29 8.05
C SER A 81 -8.16 -3.07 7.52
N VAL A 82 -7.06 -3.34 6.80
CA VAL A 82 -6.06 -2.34 6.39
C VAL A 82 -6.08 -2.25 4.87
N LEU A 83 -6.48 -1.08 4.35
CA LEU A 83 -6.42 -0.76 2.93
C LEU A 83 -5.16 0.07 2.66
N SER A 84 -4.17 -0.52 1.99
CA SER A 84 -2.91 0.11 1.63
C SER A 84 -2.93 0.53 0.17
N ILE A 85 -2.80 1.83 -0.10
CA ILE A 85 -2.81 2.43 -1.44
C ILE A 85 -1.42 2.96 -1.74
N ASP A 86 -0.83 2.46 -2.82
CA ASP A 86 0.36 3.03 -3.43
C ASP A 86 -0.04 3.96 -4.58
N MET A 87 0.48 5.18 -4.53
CA MET A 87 0.00 6.30 -5.32
C MET A 87 0.73 6.40 -6.66
N GLY A 88 -0.04 6.43 -7.74
CA GLY A 88 0.50 6.66 -9.07
C GLY A 88 -0.59 6.83 -10.13
N ILE A 89 -0.47 7.78 -11.03
CA ILE A 89 -1.57 8.10 -11.97
C ILE A 89 -1.83 6.96 -12.96
N GLN A 90 -0.77 6.34 -13.46
CA GLN A 90 -0.87 5.21 -14.40
C GLN A 90 -0.65 3.86 -13.70
N ASN A 91 -0.29 3.90 -12.42
CA ASN A 91 0.28 2.78 -11.71
C ASN A 91 -0.22 2.65 -10.28
N LEU A 92 -1.36 3.25 -9.96
CA LEU A 92 -2.02 3.06 -8.67
C LEU A 92 -2.21 1.57 -8.43
N ALA A 93 -1.84 1.13 -7.25
CA ALA A 93 -2.02 -0.23 -6.78
C ALA A 93 -2.52 -0.20 -5.35
N PHE A 94 -3.25 -1.24 -4.96
CA PHE A 94 -3.68 -1.37 -3.58
C PHE A 94 -3.62 -2.82 -3.11
N ALA A 95 -3.48 -2.97 -1.80
CA ALA A 95 -3.64 -4.22 -1.09
C ALA A 95 -4.64 -4.01 0.06
N HIS A 96 -5.55 -4.97 0.24
CA HIS A 96 -6.42 -5.04 1.41
C HIS A 96 -6.03 -6.24 2.26
N LEU A 97 -5.60 -5.96 3.49
CA LEU A 97 -5.11 -6.93 4.46
C LEU A 97 -6.09 -7.06 5.63
N ARG A 98 -6.39 -8.29 6.01
CA ARG A 98 -7.16 -8.59 7.22
C ARG A 98 -6.27 -9.28 8.25
N VAL A 99 -6.27 -8.77 9.48
CA VAL A 99 -5.53 -9.37 10.60
C VAL A 99 -6.52 -9.68 11.71
N ASP A 100 -6.89 -10.95 11.85
CA ASP A 100 -7.75 -11.38 12.95
C ASP A 100 -6.92 -11.39 14.24
N GLN A 101 -7.45 -10.87 15.35
CA GLN A 101 -6.75 -10.83 16.63
C GLN A 101 -5.31 -10.26 16.56
N PRO A 102 -5.13 -9.03 16.05
CA PRO A 102 -3.82 -8.47 15.69
C PRO A 102 -2.79 -8.43 16.82
N PHE A 103 -3.25 -8.39 18.08
CA PHE A 103 -2.45 -8.26 19.28
C PHE A 103 -2.41 -9.52 20.15
N HIS A 104 -3.08 -10.60 19.73
CA HIS A 104 -3.03 -11.89 20.43
C HIS A 104 -1.57 -12.39 20.44
N GLY A 105 -1.14 -12.96 21.56
CA GLY A 105 0.21 -13.52 21.71
C GLY A 105 1.34 -12.47 21.90
N ILE A 106 1.12 -11.18 21.59
CA ILE A 106 2.16 -10.15 21.75
C ILE A 106 2.60 -10.04 23.21
N GLY A 107 3.90 -10.25 23.43
CA GLY A 107 4.55 -10.16 24.75
C GLY A 107 4.65 -11.49 25.50
N LYS A 108 4.01 -12.58 25.03
CA LYS A 108 4.07 -13.91 25.66
C LYS A 108 5.33 -14.72 25.31
N GLY A 109 6.32 -14.14 24.62
CA GLY A 109 7.60 -14.79 24.30
C GLY A 109 7.54 -15.86 23.19
N ILE A 110 6.36 -16.13 22.62
CA ILE A 110 6.16 -17.10 21.53
C ILE A 110 6.08 -16.32 20.22
N SER A 111 7.24 -16.04 19.61
CA SER A 111 7.35 -15.28 18.35
C SER A 111 6.58 -15.92 17.16
N GLY A 112 6.22 -17.21 17.27
CA GLY A 112 5.56 -17.97 16.22
C GLY A 112 4.01 -17.87 16.15
N ASP A 113 3.35 -17.21 17.11
CA ASP A 113 1.87 -17.29 17.26
C ASP A 113 1.14 -15.98 16.91
N LEU A 114 1.82 -15.00 16.31
CA LEU A 114 1.16 -13.78 15.86
C LEU A 114 0.37 -14.05 14.58
N SER A 115 -0.95 -13.85 14.65
CA SER A 115 -1.85 -13.93 13.49
C SER A 115 -1.29 -13.14 12.30
N ARG A 116 -1.25 -13.73 11.11
CA ARG A 116 -0.65 -13.05 9.96
C ARG A 116 -1.69 -12.24 9.19
N PRO A 117 -1.27 -11.14 8.53
CA PRO A 117 -2.11 -10.46 7.56
C PRO A 117 -2.52 -11.40 6.43
N LYS A 118 -3.82 -11.64 6.31
CA LYS A 118 -4.44 -12.33 5.18
C LYS A 118 -4.65 -11.35 4.05
N ILE A 119 -4.14 -11.66 2.86
CA ILE A 119 -4.37 -10.84 1.67
C ILE A 119 -5.76 -11.17 1.13
N THR A 120 -6.67 -10.20 1.19
CA THR A 120 -8.06 -10.37 0.72
C THR A 120 -8.31 -9.69 -0.63
N ALA A 121 -7.50 -8.68 -0.98
CA ALA A 121 -7.40 -8.13 -2.31
C ALA A 121 -6.00 -7.58 -2.53
N TRP A 122 -5.47 -7.69 -3.74
CA TRP A 122 -4.17 -7.15 -4.12
C TRP A 122 -4.16 -6.96 -5.62
N ARG A 123 -4.16 -5.71 -6.10
CA ARG A 123 -4.41 -5.41 -7.52
C ARG A 123 -3.81 -4.07 -7.94
N ARG A 124 -3.53 -3.95 -9.24
CA ARG A 124 -3.22 -2.68 -9.89
C ARG A 124 -4.51 -2.11 -10.50
N LEU A 125 -4.68 -0.80 -10.39
CA LEU A 125 -5.87 -0.10 -10.87
C LEU A 125 -5.49 1.28 -11.43
N PRO A 126 -5.05 1.37 -12.69
CA PRO A 126 -4.76 2.64 -13.35
C PRO A 126 -5.97 3.59 -13.32
N LEU A 127 -5.75 4.91 -13.27
CA LEU A 127 -6.86 5.88 -13.21
C LEU A 127 -7.82 5.79 -14.41
N SER A 128 -7.33 5.41 -15.58
CA SER A 128 -8.17 5.14 -16.76
C SER A 128 -9.22 4.06 -16.50
N ASP A 129 -8.87 3.05 -15.71
CA ASP A 129 -9.74 1.91 -15.44
C ASP A 129 -10.77 2.27 -14.35
N ILE A 130 -10.44 3.24 -13.49
CA ILE A 130 -11.40 3.81 -12.54
C ILE A 130 -12.42 4.68 -13.27
N ALA A 131 -11.98 5.44 -14.28
CA ALA A 131 -12.85 6.27 -15.10
C ALA A 131 -13.85 5.44 -15.93
N THR A 132 -13.50 4.23 -16.34
CA THR A 132 -14.45 3.33 -17.03
C THR A 132 -15.46 2.69 -16.08
N LEU A 133 -15.11 2.51 -14.78
CA LEU A 133 -16.11 2.14 -13.76
C LEU A 133 -17.21 3.20 -13.62
N ARG A 134 -16.89 4.46 -13.92
CA ARG A 134 -17.86 5.57 -13.98
C ARG A 134 -18.81 5.43 -15.17
N GLU A 135 -18.30 5.21 -16.38
CA GLU A 135 -19.13 5.13 -17.60
C GLU A 135 -20.21 4.04 -17.49
N ASN A 136 -19.89 2.91 -16.85
CA ASN A 136 -20.85 1.83 -16.63
C ASN A 136 -21.92 2.14 -15.57
N ARG A 137 -21.70 3.11 -14.65
CA ARG A 137 -22.71 3.53 -13.65
C ARG A 137 -23.69 4.58 -14.20
N VAL A 138 -23.35 5.27 -15.28
CA VAL A 138 -24.23 6.30 -15.90
C VAL A 138 -25.45 5.66 -16.60
N GLY A 139 -25.51 4.32 -16.70
CA GLY A 139 -26.66 3.57 -17.22
C GLY A 139 -27.87 3.39 -16.29
N GLY A 140 -27.85 3.91 -15.06
CA GLY A 140 -29.07 3.99 -14.25
C GLY A 140 -28.82 4.03 -12.75
N ILE A 141 -29.01 5.20 -12.12
CA ILE A 141 -29.40 5.31 -10.71
C ILE A 141 -30.34 6.52 -10.57
N ASP A 142 -31.58 6.22 -10.18
CA ASP A 142 -32.58 7.15 -9.65
C ASP A 142 -32.16 7.58 -8.23
N PRO A 143 -32.12 8.88 -7.88
CA PRO A 143 -31.55 9.37 -6.62
C PRO A 143 -32.39 9.06 -5.35
N ALA A 144 -33.43 8.25 -5.45
CA ALA A 144 -34.33 7.91 -4.34
C ALA A 144 -34.21 6.46 -3.82
N SER A 145 -33.34 5.62 -4.40
CA SER A 145 -33.19 4.24 -3.93
C SER A 145 -32.39 4.16 -2.62
N LYS A 146 -33.08 3.80 -1.53
CA LYS A 146 -32.52 3.52 -0.20
C LYS A 146 -31.89 2.13 -0.07
N ASP A 147 -31.67 1.41 -1.17
CA ASP A 147 -31.17 0.04 -1.09
C ASP A 147 -29.71 -0.06 -1.55
N GLY A 148 -28.85 -0.50 -0.63
CA GLY A 148 -27.40 -0.63 -0.77
C GLY A 148 -26.98 -1.81 -1.64
N SER A 149 -27.58 -1.94 -2.83
CA SER A 149 -27.20 -2.96 -3.80
C SER A 149 -25.79 -2.68 -4.33
N VAL A 150 -24.83 -3.47 -3.84
CA VAL A 150 -23.44 -3.49 -4.32
C VAL A 150 -23.44 -4.14 -5.70
N VAL A 151 -23.20 -3.33 -6.73
CA VAL A 151 -22.87 -3.85 -8.06
C VAL A 151 -21.53 -4.59 -7.98
N ASP A 152 -21.56 -5.88 -8.27
CA ASP A 152 -20.38 -6.70 -8.58
C ASP A 152 -19.55 -5.96 -9.64
N LEU A 153 -18.25 -5.84 -9.42
CA LEU A 153 -17.37 -4.93 -10.17
C LEU A 153 -17.21 -5.28 -11.66
N GLY A 154 -18.00 -6.19 -12.24
CA GLY A 154 -17.90 -6.59 -13.65
C GLY A 154 -16.51 -7.11 -14.02
N LEU A 155 -15.72 -7.50 -13.02
CA LEU A 155 -14.39 -8.06 -13.17
C LEU A 155 -14.59 -9.54 -13.39
N LYS A 156 -14.77 -9.93 -14.66
CA LYS A 156 -14.94 -11.35 -15.05
C LYS A 156 -13.97 -12.23 -14.28
N GLN A 157 -14.52 -13.03 -13.36
CA GLN A 157 -13.83 -14.14 -12.74
C GLN A 157 -13.39 -15.06 -13.88
N ALA A 158 -12.08 -15.23 -14.06
CA ALA A 158 -11.58 -16.14 -15.07
C ALA A 158 -11.86 -17.58 -14.61
N SER A 159 -12.70 -18.30 -15.35
CA SER A 159 -12.85 -19.75 -15.22
C SER A 159 -11.53 -20.45 -15.57
N PRO A 160 -11.26 -21.66 -15.04
CA PRO A 160 -10.01 -22.37 -15.30
C PRO A 160 -9.95 -22.77 -16.78
N VAL A 161 -8.89 -22.38 -17.50
CA VAL A 161 -8.62 -22.86 -18.86
C VAL A 161 -7.56 -23.95 -18.78
N THR A 162 -7.96 -25.17 -19.13
CA THR A 162 -7.10 -26.33 -19.35
C THR A 162 -6.15 -26.06 -20.51
N ILE A 163 -4.84 -26.13 -20.28
CA ILE A 163 -3.82 -26.00 -21.33
C ILE A 163 -3.57 -27.40 -21.90
N SER A 164 -3.96 -27.61 -23.16
CA SER A 164 -3.50 -28.76 -23.96
C SER A 164 -2.30 -28.35 -24.81
N GLU A 165 -1.21 -29.09 -24.67
CA GLU A 165 0.00 -28.96 -25.50
C GLU A 165 -0.28 -29.42 -26.94
N SER A 166 0.14 -28.62 -27.93
CA SER A 166 0.72 -29.08 -29.19
C SER A 166 1.01 -27.89 -30.12
N GLY A 167 2.07 -27.99 -30.93
CA GLY A 167 2.25 -27.14 -32.11
C GLY A 167 3.62 -26.50 -32.25
N LEU A 168 4.58 -27.31 -32.69
CA LEU A 168 5.89 -26.93 -33.20
C LEU A 168 5.75 -26.03 -34.45
N ALA A 169 6.37 -24.86 -34.46
CA ALA A 169 6.65 -24.13 -35.71
C ALA A 169 7.91 -23.26 -35.56
N THR A 170 8.91 -23.64 -36.33
CA THR A 170 10.15 -22.97 -36.67
C THR A 170 9.89 -21.71 -37.51
N GLU A 171 10.68 -20.65 -37.29
CA GLU A 171 11.23 -19.69 -38.29
C GLU A 171 11.74 -18.44 -37.53
N SER A 172 13.07 -18.28 -37.40
CA SER A 172 14.04 -17.67 -38.32
C SER A 172 14.21 -16.15 -38.06
N ASN A 173 15.43 -15.81 -37.64
CA ASN A 173 15.94 -14.45 -37.40
C ASN A 173 16.03 -13.64 -38.71
N PRO A 174 16.02 -12.29 -38.62
CA PRO A 174 17.30 -11.61 -38.75
C PRO A 174 17.54 -10.47 -37.75
N SER A 175 18.83 -10.29 -37.46
CA SER A 175 19.45 -9.27 -36.60
C SER A 175 19.51 -7.88 -37.25
N PRO A 176 19.89 -6.83 -36.46
CA PRO A 176 19.60 -5.43 -36.74
C PRO A 176 20.78 -4.62 -37.30
N ASN A 177 20.47 -3.60 -38.10
CA ASN A 177 21.28 -2.39 -38.34
C ASN A 177 20.34 -1.40 -39.07
N SER A 178 20.35 -0.08 -38.94
CA SER A 178 21.24 0.91 -38.34
C SER A 178 20.47 2.25 -38.25
N LYS A 179 20.99 3.19 -37.47
CA LYS A 179 20.46 4.54 -37.28
C LYS A 179 20.63 5.42 -38.53
N SER A 180 19.65 6.28 -38.82
CA SER A 180 19.92 7.64 -39.30
C SER A 180 18.76 8.59 -38.96
N LYS A 181 19.13 9.78 -38.50
CA LYS A 181 18.29 10.97 -38.34
C LYS A 181 18.16 11.66 -39.70
N SER A 182 17.00 12.23 -39.97
CA SER A 182 16.87 13.48 -40.73
C SER A 182 15.56 14.16 -40.35
N GLU A 183 15.68 15.39 -39.88
CA GLU A 183 14.62 16.39 -39.84
C GLU A 183 14.36 16.84 -41.28
N ASP A 184 13.10 16.91 -41.70
CA ASP A 184 12.64 18.05 -42.50
C ASP A 184 11.11 18.12 -42.52
N SER A 185 10.65 19.36 -42.41
CA SER A 185 9.27 19.84 -42.44
C SER A 185 8.70 19.88 -43.85
N ASN A 186 7.47 19.39 -44.06
CA ASN A 186 6.45 20.16 -44.78
C ASN A 186 5.03 19.62 -44.58
N SER A 187 4.10 20.57 -44.65
CA SER A 187 2.65 20.43 -44.67
C SER A 187 2.15 19.55 -45.82
N ASP A 188 1.13 18.72 -45.58
CA ASP A 188 -0.20 18.90 -46.18
C ASP A 188 -1.19 17.84 -45.67
N LEU A 189 -2.45 18.21 -45.86
CA LEU A 189 -3.68 17.65 -45.33
C LEU A 189 -3.92 16.22 -45.83
N ASP A 190 -4.23 15.30 -44.91
CA ASP A 190 -5.08 14.16 -45.22
C ASP A 190 -6.00 13.87 -44.03
N ALA A 191 -7.30 13.93 -44.33
CA ALA A 191 -8.40 13.51 -43.49
C ALA A 191 -8.53 11.98 -43.49
N ASP A 192 -9.25 11.47 -42.49
CA ASP A 192 -9.67 10.07 -42.31
C ASP A 192 -8.63 9.07 -41.80
N ASP A 193 -8.34 9.13 -40.50
CA ASP A 193 -8.20 7.91 -39.68
C ASP A 193 -8.43 8.23 -38.18
N GLU A 194 -9.69 8.40 -37.78
CA GLU A 194 -10.11 8.69 -36.40
C GLU A 194 -10.59 7.45 -35.62
N ALA A 195 -10.00 6.27 -35.87
CA ALA A 195 -10.22 5.09 -35.05
C ALA A 195 -8.92 4.67 -34.35
N THR A 196 -8.87 4.90 -33.02
CA THR A 196 -7.86 4.43 -32.05
C THR A 196 -6.67 5.33 -31.71
N LYS A 197 -6.84 6.67 -31.71
CA LYS A 197 -6.03 7.49 -30.78
C LYS A 197 -6.43 7.16 -29.34
N LYS A 198 -5.57 6.43 -28.61
CA LYS A 198 -5.63 6.37 -27.14
C LYS A 198 -5.74 7.81 -26.63
N LYS A 199 -6.92 8.22 -26.15
CA LYS A 199 -7.13 9.55 -25.57
C LYS A 199 -6.03 9.78 -24.55
N THR A 200 -5.25 10.84 -24.74
CA THR A 200 -4.31 11.31 -23.73
C THR A 200 -5.10 11.50 -22.44
N PRO A 201 -4.68 10.90 -21.31
CA PRO A 201 -5.43 11.04 -20.07
C PRO A 201 -5.62 12.52 -19.74
N SER A 202 -6.86 12.92 -19.54
CA SER A 202 -7.18 14.28 -19.09
C SER A 202 -6.68 14.46 -17.66
N PHE A 203 -5.97 15.54 -17.41
CA PHE A 203 -5.39 15.87 -16.10
C PHE A 203 -6.13 17.03 -15.45
N ASP A 204 -7.41 17.19 -15.76
CA ASP A 204 -8.26 18.24 -15.23
C ASP A 204 -8.70 17.93 -13.79
N LEU A 205 -8.85 18.99 -13.00
CA LEU A 205 -9.22 18.88 -11.59
C LEU A 205 -10.57 18.16 -11.37
N PRO A 206 -11.64 18.44 -12.16
CA PRO A 206 -12.91 17.73 -12.02
C PRO A 206 -12.75 16.22 -12.19
N HIS A 207 -12.00 15.78 -13.20
CA HIS A 207 -11.72 14.35 -13.41
C HIS A 207 -10.98 13.73 -12.23
N TYR A 208 -9.98 14.41 -11.67
CA TYR A 208 -9.24 13.93 -10.50
C TYR A 208 -10.13 13.80 -9.26
N ALA A 209 -10.98 14.81 -9.00
CA ALA A 209 -11.89 14.80 -7.87
C ALA A 209 -12.92 13.66 -7.99
N GLU A 210 -13.54 13.50 -9.16
CA GLU A 210 -14.51 12.43 -9.43
C GLU A 210 -13.86 11.04 -9.33
N THR A 211 -12.66 10.88 -9.88
CA THR A 211 -11.90 9.63 -9.84
C THR A 211 -11.51 9.26 -8.40
N ALA A 212 -11.03 10.23 -7.61
CA ALA A 212 -10.70 10.05 -6.20
C ALA A 212 -11.93 9.61 -5.40
N HIS A 213 -13.06 10.30 -5.58
CA HIS A 213 -14.32 9.93 -4.93
C HIS A 213 -14.78 8.53 -5.34
N THR A 214 -14.80 8.22 -6.64
CA THR A 214 -15.24 6.91 -7.15
C THR A 214 -14.38 5.76 -6.62
N LEU A 215 -13.06 5.94 -6.61
CA LEU A 215 -12.11 4.98 -6.06
C LEU A 215 -12.40 4.74 -4.58
N LEU A 216 -12.38 5.79 -3.77
CA LEU A 216 -12.55 5.69 -2.32
C LEU A 216 -13.92 5.15 -1.94
N HIS A 217 -14.97 5.65 -2.56
CA HIS A 217 -16.33 5.14 -2.36
C HIS A 217 -16.40 3.63 -2.60
N THR A 218 -15.80 3.16 -3.70
CA THR A 218 -15.83 1.74 -4.08
C THR A 218 -15.01 0.89 -3.10
N LEU A 219 -13.77 1.29 -2.81
CA LEU A 219 -12.89 0.54 -1.91
C LEU A 219 -13.44 0.51 -0.47
N VAL A 220 -13.97 1.63 0.01
CA VAL A 220 -14.57 1.73 1.35
C VAL A 220 -15.82 0.85 1.45
N ALA A 221 -16.71 0.91 0.45
CA ALA A 221 -17.93 0.09 0.46
C ALA A 221 -17.61 -1.41 0.40
N MET A 222 -16.62 -1.79 -0.43
CA MET A 222 -16.24 -3.18 -0.65
C MET A 222 -15.48 -3.78 0.53
N TYR A 223 -14.49 -3.08 1.06
CA TYR A 223 -13.56 -3.64 2.02
C TYR A 223 -13.81 -3.24 3.46
N LYS A 224 -14.61 -2.19 3.70
CA LYS A 224 -14.95 -1.64 5.03
C LYS A 224 -13.69 -1.46 5.90
N PRO A 225 -12.68 -0.72 5.41
CA PRO A 225 -11.40 -0.60 6.09
C PRO A 225 -11.54 0.08 7.46
N THR A 226 -10.85 -0.47 8.45
CA THR A 226 -10.59 0.21 9.73
C THR A 226 -9.47 1.24 9.61
N HIS A 227 -8.52 0.99 8.69
CA HIS A 227 -7.35 1.82 8.47
C HIS A 227 -7.09 1.97 6.96
N ILE A 228 -6.87 3.19 6.51
CA ILE A 228 -6.50 3.51 5.13
C ILE A 228 -5.09 4.11 5.14
N LEU A 229 -4.17 3.49 4.41
CA LEU A 229 -2.79 3.93 4.25
C LEU A 229 -2.65 4.51 2.86
N ILE A 230 -2.13 5.73 2.77
CA ILE A 230 -1.88 6.42 1.51
C ILE A 230 -0.38 6.68 1.43
N GLU A 231 0.30 6.17 0.41
CA GLU A 231 1.69 6.53 0.15
C GLU A 231 1.80 8.06 -0.06
N ARG A 232 2.70 8.71 0.67
CA ARG A 232 2.93 10.16 0.55
C ARG A 232 3.79 10.47 -0.67
N GLN A 233 3.29 11.36 -1.53
CA GLN A 233 4.10 11.88 -2.63
C GLN A 233 5.27 12.70 -2.08
N ARG A 234 6.48 12.42 -2.61
CA ARG A 234 7.68 13.19 -2.24
C ARG A 234 7.91 14.32 -3.22
N PHE A 235 8.08 15.52 -2.71
CA PHE A 235 8.60 16.64 -3.50
C PHE A 235 10.08 16.40 -3.82
N ARG A 236 10.44 16.63 -5.09
CA ARG A 236 11.83 16.52 -5.56
C ARG A 236 12.23 17.87 -6.14
N SER A 237 13.17 18.55 -5.50
CA SER A 237 13.82 19.75 -6.02
C SER A 237 15.08 19.34 -6.79
N GLY A 238 15.22 19.75 -8.05
CA GLY A 238 16.42 19.46 -8.86
C GLY A 238 16.29 18.31 -9.87
N SER A 239 15.07 17.96 -10.29
CA SER A 239 14.81 16.99 -11.36
C SER A 239 14.29 17.65 -12.63
N SER A 240 14.24 16.91 -13.75
CA SER A 240 13.64 17.40 -15.01
C SER A 240 12.20 17.89 -14.80
N SER A 241 11.77 18.83 -15.64
CA SER A 241 10.40 19.39 -15.61
C SER A 241 9.31 18.30 -15.62
N HIS A 242 9.52 17.22 -16.37
CA HIS A 242 8.62 16.06 -16.39
C HIS A 242 8.44 15.41 -15.01
N VAL A 243 9.50 15.35 -14.19
CA VAL A 243 9.40 14.80 -12.82
C VAL A 243 8.64 15.75 -11.90
N GLN A 244 8.81 17.07 -12.08
CA GLN A 244 8.06 18.08 -11.33
C GLN A 244 6.56 18.01 -11.68
N GLU A 245 6.21 17.94 -12.97
CA GLU A 245 4.84 17.80 -13.44
C GLU A 245 4.18 16.52 -12.90
N TRP A 246 4.88 15.37 -12.98
CA TRP A 246 4.39 14.11 -12.42
C TRP A 246 4.18 14.20 -10.89
N THR A 247 5.12 14.82 -10.19
CA THR A 247 5.03 15.05 -8.74
C THR A 247 3.81 15.90 -8.37
N LEU A 248 3.57 16.97 -9.12
CA LEU A 248 2.41 17.83 -8.91
C LEU A 248 1.10 17.09 -9.16
N ARG A 249 1.03 16.32 -10.24
CA ARG A 249 -0.17 15.54 -10.55
C ARG A 249 -0.45 14.47 -9.49
N VAL A 250 0.55 13.69 -9.07
CA VAL A 250 0.34 12.69 -8.01
C VAL A 250 -0.03 13.36 -6.68
N GLY A 251 0.65 14.47 -6.34
CA GLY A 251 0.33 15.23 -5.12
C GLY A 251 -1.06 15.85 -5.13
N LEU A 252 -1.55 16.30 -6.29
CA LEU A 252 -2.92 16.78 -6.45
C LEU A 252 -3.92 15.65 -6.22
N PHE A 253 -3.68 14.47 -6.80
CA PHE A 253 -4.55 13.32 -6.59
C PHE A 253 -4.53 12.85 -5.13
N GLU A 254 -3.37 12.82 -4.48
CA GLU A 254 -3.24 12.57 -3.03
C GLU A 254 -4.13 13.54 -2.22
N ALA A 255 -4.05 14.84 -2.50
CA ALA A 255 -4.87 15.85 -1.84
C ALA A 255 -6.38 15.60 -2.06
N MET A 256 -6.79 15.22 -3.27
CA MET A 256 -8.18 14.88 -3.57
C MET A 256 -8.65 13.64 -2.81
N LEU A 257 -7.79 12.63 -2.62
CA LEU A 257 -8.13 11.47 -1.79
C LEU A 257 -8.38 11.87 -0.32
N TYR A 258 -7.50 12.71 0.26
CA TYR A 258 -7.70 13.20 1.62
C TYR A 258 -8.97 14.03 1.75
N ALA A 259 -9.22 14.94 0.81
CA ALA A 259 -10.42 15.79 0.82
C ALA A 259 -11.70 14.95 0.70
N ALA A 260 -11.73 13.98 -0.23
CA ALA A 260 -12.88 13.09 -0.41
C ALA A 260 -13.11 12.21 0.82
N LEU A 261 -12.07 11.64 1.43
CA LEU A 261 -12.19 10.86 2.66
C LEU A 261 -12.74 11.71 3.83
N GLU A 262 -12.24 12.93 3.99
CA GLU A 262 -12.69 13.83 5.04
C GLU A 262 -14.16 14.24 4.86
N ALA A 263 -14.57 14.52 3.62
CA ALA A 263 -15.98 14.78 3.28
C ALA A 263 -16.85 13.54 3.59
N MET A 264 -16.44 12.35 3.12
CA MET A 264 -17.16 11.10 3.39
C MET A 264 -17.32 10.82 4.89
N LYS A 265 -16.30 11.10 5.70
CA LYS A 265 -16.35 10.96 7.17
C LYS A 265 -17.38 11.88 7.81
N LYS A 266 -17.43 13.14 7.39
CA LYS A 266 -18.37 14.15 7.91
C LYS A 266 -19.80 13.90 7.50
N GLU A 267 -20.02 13.49 6.25
CA GLU A 267 -21.36 13.29 5.69
C GLU A 267 -22.01 11.99 6.16
N ARG A 268 -21.26 10.87 6.14
CA ARG A 268 -21.84 9.55 6.37
C ARG A 268 -21.91 9.16 7.86
N GLY A 269 -21.09 9.78 8.71
CA GLY A 269 -20.99 9.41 10.13
C GLY A 269 -20.76 7.91 10.35
N GLY A 270 -21.00 7.44 11.57
CA GLY A 270 -21.05 6.00 11.88
C GLY A 270 -19.73 5.25 11.61
N SER A 271 -19.79 4.16 10.83
CA SER A 271 -18.64 3.26 10.61
C SER A 271 -17.41 3.93 9.98
N LEU A 272 -17.56 5.08 9.31
CA LEU A 272 -16.44 5.79 8.70
C LEU A 272 -15.75 6.79 9.63
N SER A 273 -16.43 7.30 10.66
CA SER A 273 -15.86 8.31 11.56
C SER A 273 -14.68 7.76 12.37
N GLY A 274 -14.69 6.44 12.66
CA GLY A 274 -13.61 5.74 13.36
C GLY A 274 -12.45 5.27 12.47
N VAL A 275 -12.52 5.46 11.14
CA VAL A 275 -11.49 4.96 10.22
C VAL A 275 -10.22 5.80 10.33
N GLY A 276 -9.11 5.17 10.70
CA GLY A 276 -7.81 5.85 10.73
C GLY A 276 -7.25 6.06 9.32
N VAL A 277 -6.80 7.28 9.00
CA VAL A 277 -6.19 7.59 7.69
C VAL A 277 -4.76 8.05 7.91
N TYR A 278 -3.81 7.40 7.24
CA TYR A 278 -2.37 7.61 7.49
C TYR A 278 -1.59 7.83 6.20
N GLY A 279 -0.88 8.96 6.13
CA GLY A 279 0.13 9.18 5.12
C GLY A 279 1.42 8.43 5.48
N ILE A 280 1.82 7.48 4.65
CA ILE A 280 3.04 6.70 4.85
C ILE A 280 4.18 7.32 4.04
N ASP A 281 5.29 7.67 4.71
CA ASP A 281 6.50 8.07 4.00
C ASP A 281 7.24 6.82 3.53
N PRO A 282 7.43 6.63 2.21
CA PRO A 282 8.09 5.42 1.72
C PRO A 282 9.56 5.32 2.16
N LYS A 283 10.20 6.41 2.64
CA LYS A 283 11.58 6.34 3.19
C LYS A 283 11.59 5.54 4.49
N ARG A 284 10.52 5.67 5.29
CA ARG A 284 10.39 4.97 6.56
C ARG A 284 10.19 3.48 6.35
N VAL A 285 9.42 3.10 5.32
CA VAL A 285 9.27 1.70 4.90
C VAL A 285 10.63 1.12 4.50
N VAL A 286 11.38 1.82 3.64
CA VAL A 286 12.73 1.37 3.22
C VAL A 286 13.70 1.27 4.38
N GLN A 287 13.72 2.26 5.29
CA GLN A 287 14.59 2.23 6.47
C GLN A 287 14.25 1.08 7.41
N TYR A 288 12.95 0.80 7.61
CA TYR A 288 12.49 -0.29 8.46
C TYR A 288 12.99 -1.65 7.97
N TRP A 289 12.85 -1.92 6.67
CA TRP A 289 13.34 -3.18 6.08
C TRP A 289 14.86 -3.21 5.94
N GLY A 290 15.53 -2.07 5.80
CA GLY A 290 16.99 -2.02 5.73
C GLY A 290 17.74 -2.45 6.99
N GLU A 291 17.07 -2.54 8.13
CA GLU A 291 17.64 -3.15 9.33
C GLU A 291 17.49 -4.69 9.34
N LYS A 292 16.58 -5.24 8.52
CA LYS A 292 16.17 -6.65 8.55
C LYS A 292 16.58 -7.43 7.31
N GLU A 293 16.72 -6.74 6.17
CA GLU A 293 16.84 -7.34 4.85
C GLU A 293 17.93 -6.62 4.04
N PRO A 294 18.81 -7.36 3.36
CA PRO A 294 19.85 -6.76 2.52
C PRO A 294 19.25 -6.04 1.31
N GLY A 295 19.97 -5.05 0.77
CA GLY A 295 19.61 -4.33 -0.45
C GLY A 295 18.69 -3.12 -0.28
N PHE A 296 18.10 -2.91 0.90
CA PHE A 296 17.23 -1.75 1.18
C PHE A 296 18.02 -0.48 1.54
N THR A 297 18.99 -0.59 2.45
CA THR A 297 19.81 0.55 2.91
C THR A 297 21.30 0.33 2.70
N ASN A 298 21.73 -0.94 2.60
CA ASN A 298 23.12 -1.33 2.39
C ASN A 298 23.19 -2.51 1.43
N VAL A 299 24.24 -2.52 0.59
CA VAL A 299 24.62 -3.66 -0.25
C VAL A 299 26.03 -4.07 0.15
N GLU A 300 26.23 -5.38 0.30
CA GLU A 300 27.55 -5.98 0.47
C GLU A 300 28.18 -6.15 -0.90
N ASP A 301 29.35 -5.55 -1.10
CA ASP A 301 30.01 -5.48 -2.41
C ASP A 301 31.30 -6.28 -2.38
N GLY A 302 31.18 -7.61 -2.20
CA GLY A 302 32.28 -8.59 -2.31
C GLY A 302 33.50 -8.40 -1.39
N GLY A 303 33.50 -7.37 -0.54
CA GLY A 303 34.54 -7.02 0.43
C GLY A 303 33.92 -6.31 1.64
N ASP A 304 34.74 -6.03 2.65
CA ASP A 304 34.29 -5.59 4.00
C ASP A 304 33.55 -4.23 4.07
N LYS A 305 33.37 -3.52 2.94
CA LYS A 305 32.75 -2.18 2.90
C LYS A 305 31.31 -2.23 2.41
N LYS A 306 30.38 -1.86 3.31
CA LYS A 306 28.96 -1.62 2.98
C LYS A 306 28.81 -0.34 2.16
N ARG A 307 28.11 -0.42 1.02
CA ARG A 307 27.77 0.76 0.19
C ARG A 307 26.27 1.04 0.17
N LYS A 308 25.91 2.28 -0.19
CA LYS A 308 24.50 2.65 -0.40
C LYS A 308 23.95 1.95 -1.66
N PRO A 309 22.74 1.40 -1.60
CA PRO A 309 22.08 0.80 -2.76
C PRO A 309 21.66 1.87 -3.76
N THR A 310 21.69 1.50 -5.03
CA THR A 310 21.08 2.24 -6.13
C THR A 310 19.56 2.11 -6.09
N SER A 311 18.83 3.02 -6.75
CA SER A 311 17.37 2.94 -6.83
C SER A 311 16.84 1.63 -7.44
N ARG A 312 17.61 1.01 -8.34
CA ARG A 312 17.25 -0.28 -8.95
C ARG A 312 17.41 -1.42 -7.96
N GLU A 313 18.46 -1.40 -7.15
CA GLU A 313 18.70 -2.41 -6.11
C GLU A 313 17.63 -2.34 -5.02
N VAL A 314 17.24 -1.15 -4.57
CA VAL A 314 16.13 -1.00 -3.61
C VAL A 314 14.84 -1.55 -4.21
N LYS A 315 14.51 -1.20 -5.47
CA LYS A 315 13.33 -1.72 -6.15
C LYS A 315 13.34 -3.25 -6.24
N LYS A 316 14.48 -3.84 -6.59
CA LYS A 316 14.67 -5.28 -6.61
C LYS A 316 14.49 -5.91 -5.23
N ALA A 317 15.11 -5.34 -4.19
CA ALA A 317 14.99 -5.84 -2.82
C ALA A 317 13.55 -5.86 -2.31
N LYS A 318 12.73 -4.85 -2.67
CA LYS A 318 11.30 -4.85 -2.38
C LYS A 318 10.55 -5.99 -3.07
N ILE A 319 10.76 -6.14 -4.39
CA ILE A 319 10.15 -7.20 -5.20
C ILE A 319 10.51 -8.59 -4.66
N ASP A 320 11.80 -8.81 -4.37
CA ASP A 320 12.33 -10.08 -3.89
C ASP A 320 11.83 -10.39 -2.47
N THR A 321 11.66 -9.38 -1.63
CA THR A 321 11.09 -9.54 -0.28
C THR A 321 9.63 -9.99 -0.34
N VAL A 322 8.81 -9.34 -1.18
CA VAL A 322 7.43 -9.76 -1.39
C VAL A 322 7.37 -11.15 -2.03
N ALA A 323 8.26 -11.46 -2.98
CA ALA A 323 8.32 -12.79 -3.60
C ALA A 323 8.54 -13.90 -2.56
N ARG A 324 9.52 -13.72 -1.65
CA ARG A 324 9.77 -14.68 -0.57
C ARG A 324 8.55 -14.91 0.32
N TRP A 325 7.81 -13.85 0.64
CA TRP A 325 6.59 -13.97 1.44
C TRP A 325 5.51 -14.77 0.73
N LEU A 326 5.33 -14.56 -0.58
CA LEU A 326 4.35 -15.28 -1.39
C LEU A 326 4.74 -16.74 -1.57
N GLU A 327 6.02 -17.03 -1.82
CA GLU A 327 6.53 -18.42 -1.91
C GLU A 327 6.28 -19.16 -0.59
N ALA A 328 6.62 -18.55 0.54
CA ALA A 328 6.43 -19.15 1.85
C ALA A 328 4.95 -19.40 2.21
N ALA A 329 4.03 -18.57 1.70
CA ALA A 329 2.59 -18.71 1.86
C ALA A 329 1.99 -19.81 0.96
N LEU A 330 2.49 -19.97 -0.27
CA LEU A 330 2.01 -20.99 -1.20
C LEU A 330 2.46 -22.40 -0.79
N SER A 331 3.70 -22.56 -0.33
CA SER A 331 4.24 -23.88 0.06
C SER A 331 3.51 -24.53 1.25
N GLU A 332 2.76 -23.78 2.06
CA GLU A 332 1.99 -24.32 3.19
C GLU A 332 0.73 -25.06 2.77
N THR A 333 0.09 -24.64 1.67
CA THR A 333 -1.15 -25.29 1.23
C THR A 333 -0.91 -26.71 0.75
N GLU A 334 0.29 -26.99 0.24
CA GLU A 334 0.66 -28.28 -0.36
C GLU A 334 1.19 -29.30 0.67
N SER A 335 1.59 -28.87 1.87
CA SER A 335 2.25 -29.73 2.85
C SER A 335 1.51 -29.78 4.20
N SER A 336 0.32 -30.41 4.18
CA SER A 336 -0.46 -30.75 5.39
C SER A 336 0.16 -31.86 6.26
N SER A 337 1.37 -32.34 5.96
CA SER A 337 2.03 -33.35 6.76
C SER A 337 3.55 -33.17 6.70
N THR A 338 4.12 -32.63 7.76
CA THR A 338 5.36 -33.02 8.47
C THR A 338 6.06 -31.77 9.02
N SER A 339 6.33 -31.78 10.32
CA SER A 339 6.98 -30.72 11.10
C SER A 339 8.34 -30.30 10.52
N SER A 340 8.51 -29.02 10.20
CA SER A 340 9.84 -28.40 10.02
C SER A 340 9.92 -27.07 10.77
N THR A 341 10.79 -27.05 11.77
CA THR A 341 10.88 -26.03 12.82
C THR A 341 11.73 -24.80 12.44
N SER A 342 11.99 -24.57 11.14
CA SER A 342 12.94 -23.52 10.69
C SER A 342 12.41 -22.55 9.61
N THR A 343 11.25 -22.79 9.01
CA THR A 343 10.69 -21.96 7.91
C THR A 343 9.75 -20.84 8.37
N SER A 344 9.38 -20.81 9.67
CA SER A 344 8.37 -19.86 10.19
C SER A 344 8.84 -18.39 10.19
N ALA A 345 10.14 -18.12 10.30
CA ALA A 345 10.69 -16.77 10.43
C ALA A 345 10.47 -15.87 9.20
N HIS A 346 10.30 -16.45 8.00
CA HIS A 346 10.13 -15.70 6.76
C HIS A 346 8.66 -15.51 6.33
N ARG A 347 7.71 -16.10 7.06
CA ARG A 347 6.29 -16.00 6.74
C ARG A 347 5.68 -14.75 7.35
N LYS A 348 5.31 -13.80 6.50
CA LYS A 348 4.77 -12.49 6.89
C LYS A 348 3.32 -12.26 6.51
N ILE A 349 2.74 -13.12 5.68
CA ILE A 349 1.38 -13.00 5.14
C ILE A 349 0.77 -14.39 4.97
N ASP A 350 -0.56 -14.43 4.87
CA ASP A 350 -1.32 -15.61 4.46
C ASP A 350 -2.13 -15.29 3.19
N LEU A 351 -2.29 -16.27 2.32
CA LEU A 351 -3.19 -16.21 1.16
C LEU A 351 -4.50 -16.93 1.50
N LEU A 352 -5.62 -16.40 1.02
CA LEU A 352 -6.91 -17.08 1.12
C LEU A 352 -6.95 -18.33 0.21
N SER A 353 -8.05 -19.07 0.25
CA SER A 353 -8.31 -20.33 -0.48
C SER A 353 -7.74 -20.39 -1.92
N GLU A 354 -7.50 -21.61 -2.42
CA GLU A 354 -6.85 -21.92 -3.70
C GLU A 354 -7.42 -21.17 -4.91
N SER A 355 -8.72 -20.88 -4.91
CA SER A 355 -9.39 -20.15 -6.01
C SER A 355 -9.48 -18.63 -5.80
N SER A 356 -8.84 -18.09 -4.77
CA SER A 356 -8.94 -16.66 -4.46
C SER A 356 -8.13 -15.80 -5.44
N PRO A 357 -8.68 -14.66 -5.92
CA PRO A 357 -7.96 -13.77 -6.84
C PRO A 357 -6.56 -13.34 -6.36
N PRO A 358 -6.31 -13.06 -5.06
CA PRO A 358 -4.96 -12.75 -4.58
C PRO A 358 -3.96 -13.90 -4.77
N ARG A 359 -4.40 -15.16 -4.63
CA ARG A 359 -3.53 -16.33 -4.82
C ARG A 359 -3.14 -16.50 -6.28
N THR A 360 -4.11 -16.42 -7.20
CA THR A 360 -3.83 -16.45 -8.65
C THR A 360 -2.87 -15.33 -9.05
N LEU A 361 -3.04 -14.13 -8.51
CA LEU A 361 -2.11 -13.03 -8.77
C LEU A 361 -0.71 -13.29 -8.18
N ALA A 362 -0.63 -13.91 -6.99
CA ALA A 362 0.65 -14.29 -6.37
C ALA A 362 1.43 -15.31 -7.21
N GLU A 363 0.76 -16.37 -7.68
CA GLU A 363 1.37 -17.36 -8.58
C GLU A 363 1.87 -16.70 -9.87
N ALA A 364 1.06 -15.84 -10.47
CA ALA A 364 1.43 -15.12 -11.67
C ALA A 364 2.55 -14.09 -11.45
N TYR A 365 2.60 -13.43 -10.28
CA TYR A 365 3.70 -12.56 -9.84
C TYR A 365 5.03 -13.33 -9.78
N LEU A 366 5.02 -14.52 -9.16
CA LEU A 366 6.20 -15.38 -9.06
C LEU A 366 6.64 -15.94 -10.41
N ALA A 367 5.67 -16.38 -11.23
CA ALA A 367 5.95 -16.84 -12.59
C ALA A 367 6.61 -15.75 -13.45
N ARG A 368 6.14 -14.50 -13.33
CA ARG A 368 6.74 -13.33 -14.00
C ARG A 368 8.18 -13.09 -13.55
N LEU A 369 8.45 -13.22 -12.26
CA LEU A 369 9.79 -13.04 -11.70
C LEU A 369 10.78 -14.08 -12.25
N ARG A 370 10.34 -15.35 -12.34
CA ARG A 370 11.15 -16.48 -12.85
C ARG A 370 11.42 -16.41 -14.36
N THR A 371 10.41 -16.00 -15.15
CA THR A 371 10.49 -15.97 -16.62
C THR A 371 11.15 -14.71 -17.18
N GLY A 372 11.30 -13.67 -16.37
CA GLY A 372 11.85 -12.38 -16.77
C GLY A 372 10.91 -11.58 -17.68
N ALA A 373 11.19 -10.27 -17.83
CA ALA A 373 10.29 -9.34 -18.50
C ALA A 373 10.01 -9.66 -19.99
N LYS A 374 10.84 -10.49 -20.65
CA LYS A 374 10.93 -10.64 -22.12
C LYS A 374 9.98 -11.67 -22.75
N ARG A 375 9.34 -12.56 -21.98
CA ARG A 375 8.33 -13.51 -22.49
C ARG A 375 6.99 -13.22 -21.83
N GLY A 376 6.26 -12.24 -22.35
CA GLY A 376 4.85 -12.07 -22.00
C GLY A 376 4.00 -13.13 -22.70
N PRO A 377 3.13 -13.89 -22.02
CA PRO A 377 2.13 -14.70 -22.68
C PRO A 377 1.15 -13.81 -23.46
N LYS A 378 0.58 -14.33 -24.57
CA LYS A 378 -0.53 -13.69 -25.27
C LYS A 378 -1.72 -13.52 -24.30
N VAL A 379 -2.00 -12.27 -23.96
CA VAL A 379 -3.15 -11.66 -23.27
C VAL A 379 -4.09 -12.59 -22.48
N VAL A 380 -3.83 -12.69 -21.17
CA VAL A 380 -4.83 -13.01 -20.13
C VAL A 380 -5.09 -11.71 -19.34
N PRO A 381 -6.32 -11.34 -18.96
CA PRO A 381 -6.61 -10.10 -18.23
C PRO A 381 -5.77 -9.88 -16.97
N VAL A 382 -5.46 -10.95 -16.23
CA VAL A 382 -4.61 -10.97 -15.02
C VAL A 382 -3.17 -10.49 -15.32
N LEU A 383 -2.68 -10.63 -16.57
CA LEU A 383 -1.32 -10.24 -16.95
C LEU A 383 -1.14 -8.73 -17.16
N LYS A 384 -2.21 -7.94 -17.32
CA LYS A 384 -2.09 -6.47 -17.41
C LYS A 384 -1.56 -5.88 -16.09
N ASP A 385 -2.00 -6.45 -14.97
CA ASP A 385 -1.61 -6.03 -13.62
C ASP A 385 -0.12 -6.31 -13.34
N LEU A 386 0.49 -7.28 -14.03
CA LEU A 386 1.87 -7.75 -13.82
C LEU A 386 2.92 -7.10 -14.74
N THR A 387 2.54 -6.05 -15.46
CA THR A 387 3.48 -5.30 -16.31
C THR A 387 4.51 -4.51 -15.49
N LYS A 388 4.19 -4.18 -14.23
CA LYS A 388 5.08 -3.53 -13.26
C LYS A 388 4.92 -4.17 -11.88
N LEU A 389 5.85 -5.05 -11.52
CA LEU A 389 5.82 -5.79 -10.26
C LEU A 389 6.07 -4.89 -9.04
N ASP A 390 6.77 -3.76 -9.22
CA ASP A 390 7.08 -2.86 -8.11
C ASP A 390 5.86 -2.18 -7.52
N ASP A 391 4.89 -1.75 -8.33
CA ASP A 391 3.68 -1.08 -7.80
C ASP A 391 2.89 -2.02 -6.88
N LEU A 392 2.79 -3.29 -7.27
CA LEU A 392 2.16 -4.34 -6.46
C LEU A 392 3.00 -4.67 -5.21
N ALA A 393 4.32 -4.72 -5.34
CA ALA A 393 5.20 -4.95 -4.21
C ALA A 393 5.11 -3.80 -3.19
N ASP A 394 5.06 -2.56 -3.65
CA ASP A 394 5.06 -1.35 -2.82
C ASP A 394 3.80 -1.26 -1.95
N CYS A 395 2.60 -1.45 -2.52
CA CYS A 395 1.36 -1.39 -1.74
C CYS A 395 1.26 -2.51 -0.70
N LEU A 396 1.72 -3.73 -1.01
CA LEU A 396 1.71 -4.86 -0.08
C LEU A 396 2.78 -4.69 1.02
N LEU A 397 4.01 -4.33 0.64
CA LEU A 397 5.10 -4.06 1.56
C LEU A 397 4.71 -2.95 2.55
N GLN A 398 4.10 -1.86 2.07
CA GLN A 398 3.58 -0.78 2.90
C GLN A 398 2.56 -1.29 3.93
N GLY A 399 1.58 -2.08 3.50
CA GLY A 399 0.52 -2.61 4.37
C GLY A 399 1.07 -3.51 5.48
N VAL A 400 1.94 -4.46 5.12
CA VAL A 400 2.58 -5.38 6.08
C VAL A 400 3.47 -4.60 7.06
N THR A 401 4.25 -3.64 6.56
CA THR A 401 5.10 -2.78 7.40
C THR A 401 4.29 -2.04 8.47
N TRP A 402 3.15 -1.48 8.08
CA TRP A 402 2.30 -0.76 9.02
C TRP A 402 1.73 -1.68 10.10
N VAL A 403 1.32 -2.91 9.74
CA VAL A 403 0.89 -3.90 10.74
C VAL A 403 2.03 -4.22 11.72
N GLU A 404 3.27 -4.40 11.24
CA GLU A 404 4.41 -4.63 12.14
C GLU A 404 4.68 -3.42 13.05
N TRP A 405 4.54 -2.20 12.55
CA TRP A 405 4.69 -0.99 13.36
C TRP A 405 3.67 -0.89 14.49
N ILE A 406 2.40 -1.16 14.22
CA ILE A 406 1.34 -1.12 15.23
C ILE A 406 1.53 -2.24 16.28
N ARG A 407 1.99 -3.41 15.86
CA ARG A 407 2.38 -4.49 16.78
C ARG A 407 3.59 -4.11 17.64
N MET A 408 4.58 -3.46 17.04
CA MET A 408 5.75 -3.00 17.78
C MET A 408 5.38 -1.96 18.82
N ARG A 409 4.49 -1.02 18.49
CA ARG A 409 3.95 -0.07 19.46
C ARG A 409 3.25 -0.78 20.63
N GLU A 410 2.48 -1.84 20.34
CA GLU A 410 1.84 -2.64 21.38
C GLU A 410 2.87 -3.34 22.27
N LEU A 411 3.94 -3.87 21.68
CA LEU A 411 5.03 -4.48 22.43
C LEU A 411 5.76 -3.45 23.30
N VAL A 412 6.01 -2.25 22.79
CA VAL A 412 6.61 -1.13 23.54
C VAL A 412 5.71 -0.67 24.68
N LEU A 413 4.39 -0.62 24.50
CA LEU A 413 3.44 -0.32 25.58
C LEU A 413 3.54 -1.34 26.72
N ARG A 414 3.83 -2.62 26.42
CA ARG A 414 3.92 -3.69 27.41
C ARG A 414 5.30 -3.83 28.07
N LYS A 415 6.37 -3.64 27.29
CA LYS A 415 7.75 -3.96 27.70
C LYS A 415 8.68 -2.75 27.76
N GLY A 416 8.21 -1.56 27.38
CA GLY A 416 9.04 -0.37 27.27
C GLY A 416 10.20 -0.58 26.28
N VAL A 417 11.40 -0.16 26.67
CA VAL A 417 12.63 -0.27 25.84
C VAL A 417 12.99 -1.71 25.51
N ALA A 418 12.70 -2.66 26.41
CA ALA A 418 13.06 -4.07 26.24
C ALA A 418 12.42 -4.69 24.99
N ALA A 419 11.33 -4.11 24.47
CA ALA A 419 10.69 -4.50 23.23
C ALA A 419 11.64 -4.52 22.02
N ILE A 420 12.69 -3.68 22.02
CA ILE A 420 13.63 -3.53 20.90
C ILE A 420 14.72 -4.61 20.90
N GLU A 421 14.93 -5.27 22.04
CA GLU A 421 15.91 -6.36 22.15
C GLU A 421 15.32 -7.68 21.62
N GLU A 422 13.99 -7.77 21.60
CA GLU A 422 13.22 -8.91 21.08
C GLU A 422 12.80 -8.76 19.61
N SER A 423 13.07 -7.61 18.97
CA SER A 423 12.52 -7.19 17.68
C SER A 423 13.36 -7.50 16.44
#